data_AF-A0A9D6QK08-F1
#
_entry.id   AF-A0A9D6QK08-F1
#
_cell.length_a   1.000
_cell.length_b   1.000
_cell.length_c   1.000
_cell.angle_alpha   90.00
_cell.angle_beta   90.00
_cell.angle_gamma   90.00
#
_symmetry.space_group_name_H-M   'P 1'
#
loop_
_entity.id
_entity.type
_entity.pdbx_description
1 polymer ?
#
loop_
_entity_poly.entity_id
_entity_poly.type
_entity_poly.pdbx_seq_one_letter_code
_entity_poly.pdbx_strand_id
1 'polypeptide(L)'
;PFAMLPFCGYHMGDYFGHWLAMGAKADAAKLPRIFYVNWFRKGADGKFLWPGYGENSRVLKWVFERVSGGGAAVETPIGRLPAPGALDLAGLKIGEPQMAELLRVDTEGWLAEMPGMRKHFDRFGARLPQGLRDELAALEKRLQGAGVAAGR
;
A
#
# COMPACT_ATOMS: atom_id res chain seq x y z
N PRO A 1 -0.87 2.21 -13.78
CA PRO A 1 -1.38 3.16 -12.76
C PRO A 1 -2.90 3.04 -12.65
N PHE A 2 -3.46 2.87 -11.45
CA PHE A 2 -4.92 2.89 -11.20
C PHE A 2 -5.74 1.88 -12.04
N ALA A 3 -5.09 0.82 -12.54
CA ALA A 3 -5.64 -0.09 -13.56
C ALA A 3 -6.14 0.62 -14.86
N MET A 4 -5.69 1.86 -15.10
CA MET A 4 -6.12 2.73 -16.22
C MET A 4 -5.14 2.78 -17.40
N LEU A 5 -4.07 1.97 -17.39
CA LEU A 5 -3.02 2.05 -18.41
C LEU A 5 -3.56 1.93 -19.86
N PRO A 6 -4.46 0.99 -20.20
CA PRO A 6 -5.00 0.89 -21.56
C PRO A 6 -6.25 1.75 -21.80
N PHE A 7 -6.70 2.52 -20.79
CA PHE A 7 -7.99 3.22 -20.82
C PHE A 7 -7.88 4.74 -20.64
N CYS A 8 -6.70 5.27 -20.31
CA CYS A 8 -6.50 6.70 -20.11
C CYS A 8 -6.56 7.44 -21.46
N GLY A 9 -7.58 8.27 -21.64
CA GLY A 9 -7.82 9.00 -22.89
C GLY A 9 -6.91 10.21 -23.13
N TYR A 10 -5.94 10.47 -22.25
CA TYR A 10 -4.98 11.57 -22.36
C TYR A 10 -3.66 11.22 -21.65
N HIS A 11 -2.72 12.15 -21.59
CA HIS A 11 -1.40 11.89 -21.01
C HIS A 11 -1.49 11.52 -19.52
N MET A 12 -0.91 10.39 -19.14
CA MET A 12 -1.01 9.83 -17.79
C MET A 12 -0.45 10.75 -16.69
N GLY A 13 0.56 11.56 -17.01
CA GLY A 13 1.08 12.60 -16.09
C GLY A 13 0.02 13.63 -15.70
N ASP A 14 -0.78 14.07 -16.66
CA ASP A 14 -1.88 15.03 -16.41
C ASP A 14 -3.01 14.33 -15.64
N TYR A 15 -3.22 13.03 -15.88
CA TYR A 15 -4.18 12.22 -15.12
C TYR A 15 -3.81 12.13 -13.64
N PHE A 16 -2.52 11.94 -13.32
CA PHE A 16 -2.04 12.05 -11.95
C PHE A 16 -2.24 13.45 -11.38
N GLY A 17 -1.93 14.49 -12.17
CA GLY A 17 -2.12 15.88 -11.75
C GLY A 17 -3.58 16.17 -11.41
N HIS A 18 -4.53 15.62 -12.18
CA HIS A 18 -5.95 15.72 -11.90
C HIS A 18 -6.34 15.09 -10.56
N TRP A 19 -5.84 13.89 -10.24
CA TRP A 19 -6.06 13.26 -8.94
C TRP A 19 -5.58 14.11 -7.76
N LEU A 20 -4.37 14.67 -7.87
CA LEU A 20 -3.83 15.56 -6.83
C LEU A 20 -4.65 16.85 -6.71
N ALA A 21 -5.05 17.43 -7.84
CA ALA A 21 -5.85 18.66 -7.85
C ALA A 21 -7.26 18.45 -7.26
N MET A 22 -7.90 17.30 -7.51
CA MET A 22 -9.17 16.94 -6.88
C MET A 22 -9.02 16.85 -5.35
N GLY A 23 -7.99 16.16 -4.88
CA GLY A 23 -7.71 16.02 -3.43
C GLY A 23 -7.46 17.38 -2.76
N ALA A 24 -6.66 18.24 -3.39
CA ALA A 24 -6.32 19.57 -2.85
C ALA A 24 -7.52 20.54 -2.77
N LYS A 25 -8.56 20.34 -3.61
CA LYS A 25 -9.76 21.19 -3.65
C LYS A 25 -10.89 20.68 -2.74
N ALA A 26 -10.80 19.46 -2.25
CA ALA A 26 -11.84 18.84 -1.46
C ALA A 26 -11.65 19.08 0.03
N ASP A 27 -12.75 18.99 0.79
CA ASP A 27 -12.69 18.86 2.23
C ASP A 27 -12.04 17.51 2.59
N ALA A 28 -10.84 17.57 3.19
CA ALA A 28 -10.04 16.40 3.52
C ALA A 28 -10.78 15.41 4.45
N ALA A 29 -11.72 15.89 5.28
CA ALA A 29 -12.52 15.04 6.14
C ALA A 29 -13.58 14.22 5.36
N LYS A 30 -13.94 14.66 4.15
CA LYS A 30 -14.94 14.01 3.28
C LYS A 30 -14.33 13.15 2.19
N LEU A 31 -13.01 13.21 1.99
CA LEU A 31 -12.33 12.38 1.01
C LEU A 31 -12.34 10.90 1.44
N PRO A 32 -12.58 9.96 0.51
CA PRO A 32 -12.47 8.54 0.81
C PRO A 32 -11.02 8.18 1.18
N ARG A 33 -10.86 7.26 2.13
CA ARG A 33 -9.56 6.67 2.44
C ARG A 33 -9.15 5.73 1.31
N ILE A 34 -7.87 5.79 0.92
CA ILE A 34 -7.30 4.93 -0.12
C ILE A 34 -6.59 3.76 0.55
N PHE A 35 -6.88 2.54 0.09
CA PHE A 35 -6.26 1.31 0.57
C PHE A 35 -5.60 0.57 -0.59
N TYR A 36 -4.45 -0.04 -0.31
CA TYR A 36 -3.81 -1.00 -1.20
C TYR A 36 -3.97 -2.40 -0.60
N VAL A 37 -4.34 -3.38 -1.41
CA VAL A 37 -4.53 -4.77 -0.98
C VAL A 37 -3.73 -5.71 -1.88
N ASN A 38 -3.15 -6.76 -1.28
CA ASN A 38 -2.49 -7.83 -2.02
C ASN A 38 -3.00 -9.18 -1.51
N TRP A 39 -3.92 -9.78 -2.28
CA TRP A 39 -4.49 -11.11 -1.98
C TRP A 39 -3.57 -12.27 -2.38
N PHE A 40 -2.48 -11.98 -3.09
CA PHE A 40 -1.69 -12.96 -3.83
C PHE A 40 -0.30 -13.17 -3.25
N ARG A 41 -0.03 -12.64 -2.06
CA ARG A 41 1.27 -12.84 -1.39
C ARG A 41 1.50 -14.33 -1.13
N LYS A 42 2.68 -14.81 -1.53
CA LYS A 42 3.12 -16.19 -1.35
C LYS A 42 4.22 -16.28 -0.29
N GLY A 43 4.26 -17.39 0.41
CA GLY A 43 5.36 -17.75 1.30
C GLY A 43 6.55 -18.31 0.54
N ALA A 44 7.63 -18.64 1.27
CA ALA A 44 8.82 -19.26 0.71
C ALA A 44 8.55 -20.63 0.07
N ASP A 45 7.49 -21.32 0.48
CA ASP A 45 7.04 -22.60 -0.10
C ASP A 45 6.17 -22.43 -1.37
N GLY A 46 5.99 -21.19 -1.84
CA GLY A 46 5.19 -20.85 -3.02
C GLY A 46 3.67 -20.91 -2.80
N LYS A 47 3.19 -21.21 -1.59
CA LYS A 47 1.77 -21.23 -1.26
C LYS A 47 1.27 -19.83 -0.91
N PHE A 48 -0.01 -19.57 -1.17
CA PHE A 48 -0.65 -18.33 -0.79
C PHE A 48 -0.74 -18.22 0.73
N LEU A 49 -0.34 -17.07 1.26
CA LEU A 49 -0.42 -16.78 2.69
C LEU A 49 -1.83 -16.38 3.12
N TRP A 50 -2.66 -15.93 2.18
CA TRP A 50 -4.05 -15.57 2.39
C TRP A 50 -4.97 -16.45 1.53
N PRO A 51 -6.06 -17.02 2.08
CA PRO A 51 -6.94 -17.93 1.34
C PRO A 51 -7.71 -17.27 0.18
N GLY A 52 -7.93 -15.95 0.22
CA GLY A 52 -8.60 -15.23 -0.86
C GLY A 52 -10.12 -15.45 -0.90
N TYR A 53 -10.71 -15.20 -2.07
CA TYR A 53 -12.14 -15.41 -2.35
C TYR A 53 -13.06 -14.73 -1.30
N GLY A 54 -14.00 -15.49 -0.72
CA GLY A 54 -14.93 -14.99 0.30
C GLY A 54 -14.24 -14.50 1.56
N GLU A 55 -13.05 -15.02 1.88
CA GLU A 55 -12.30 -14.60 3.07
C GLU A 55 -11.78 -13.17 2.96
N ASN A 56 -11.68 -12.60 1.74
CA ASN A 56 -11.35 -11.18 1.54
C ASN A 56 -12.33 -10.25 2.26
N SER A 57 -13.55 -10.70 2.54
CA SER A 57 -14.52 -9.98 3.37
C SER A 57 -13.98 -9.60 4.75
N ARG A 58 -13.05 -10.37 5.33
CA ARG A 58 -12.41 -10.08 6.63
C ARG A 58 -11.50 -8.86 6.58
N VAL A 59 -10.79 -8.67 5.47
CA VAL A 59 -9.99 -7.48 5.25
C VAL A 59 -10.89 -6.29 4.90
N LEU A 60 -11.99 -6.51 4.18
CA LEU A 60 -12.99 -5.44 3.95
C LEU A 60 -13.67 -5.00 5.26
N LYS A 61 -13.96 -5.93 6.18
CA LYS A 61 -14.41 -5.62 7.54
C LYS A 61 -13.42 -4.68 8.24
N TRP A 62 -12.13 -4.99 8.22
CA TRP A 62 -11.10 -4.11 8.79
C TRP A 62 -11.06 -2.74 8.09
N VAL A 63 -11.18 -2.69 6.76
CA VAL A 63 -11.29 -1.41 6.02
C VAL A 63 -12.48 -0.58 6.48
N PHE A 64 -13.65 -1.19 6.70
CA PHE A 64 -14.82 -0.50 7.22
C PHE A 64 -14.63 0.01 8.65
N GLU A 65 -13.99 -0.78 9.50
CA GLU A 65 -13.63 -0.36 10.85
C GLU A 65 -12.66 0.84 10.82
N ARG A 66 -11.66 0.82 9.93
CA ARG A 66 -10.69 1.92 9.74
C ARG A 66 -11.34 3.25 9.35
N VAL A 67 -12.40 3.21 8.53
CA VAL A 67 -13.11 4.44 8.14
C VAL A 67 -14.12 4.90 9.19
N SER A 68 -14.54 4.01 10.10
CA SER A 68 -15.56 4.29 11.12
C SER A 68 -14.98 4.62 12.51
N GLY A 69 -13.68 4.92 12.59
CA GLY A 69 -12.99 5.29 13.84
C GLY A 69 -12.39 4.12 14.63
N GLY A 70 -12.50 2.89 14.12
CA GLY A 70 -11.89 1.68 14.68
C GLY A 70 -10.71 1.15 13.84
N GLY A 71 -10.58 -0.19 13.83
CA GLY A 71 -9.56 -0.91 13.05
C GLY A 71 -8.16 -0.62 13.57
N ALA A 72 -7.68 -1.43 14.51
CA ALA A 72 -6.33 -1.27 15.03
C ALA A 72 -5.30 -1.46 13.91
N ALA A 73 -4.30 -0.58 13.88
CA ALA A 73 -3.28 -0.55 12.84
C ALA A 73 -1.91 -0.19 13.42
N VAL A 74 -0.85 -0.70 12.79
CA VAL A 74 0.54 -0.34 13.07
C VAL A 74 1.08 0.54 11.95
N GLU A 75 1.84 1.57 12.32
CA GLU A 75 2.55 2.40 11.36
C GLU A 75 3.74 1.62 10.78
N THR A 76 3.89 1.68 9.46
CA THR A 76 5.01 1.08 8.74
C THR A 76 5.53 2.06 7.68
N PRO A 77 6.71 1.85 7.10
CA PRO A 77 7.23 2.72 6.05
C PRO A 77 6.32 2.86 4.83
N ILE A 78 5.47 1.87 4.57
CA ILE A 78 4.55 1.82 3.43
C ILE A 78 3.12 2.27 3.78
N GLY A 79 2.91 2.78 4.99
CA GLY A 79 1.61 3.19 5.51
C GLY A 79 1.15 2.33 6.68
N ARG A 80 -0.17 2.25 6.89
CA ARG A 80 -0.76 1.56 8.04
C ARG A 80 -1.18 0.15 7.69
N LEU A 81 -0.64 -0.84 8.39
CA LEU A 81 -1.05 -2.25 8.27
C LEU A 81 -1.94 -2.67 9.45
N PRO A 82 -2.77 -3.72 9.31
CA PRO A 82 -3.53 -4.26 10.45
C PRO A 82 -2.60 -4.60 11.62
N ALA A 83 -2.99 -4.20 12.84
CA ALA A 83 -2.27 -4.60 14.05
C ALA A 83 -2.47 -6.10 14.34
N PRO A 84 -1.62 -6.74 15.16
CA PRO A 84 -1.87 -8.09 15.66
C PRO A 84 -3.28 -8.21 16.26
N GLY A 85 -4.04 -9.22 15.83
CA GLY A 85 -5.43 -9.43 16.25
C GLY A 85 -6.48 -8.49 15.62
N ALA A 86 -6.09 -7.54 14.75
CA ALA A 86 -7.04 -6.63 14.11
C ALA A 86 -7.86 -7.26 12.99
N LEU A 87 -7.42 -8.41 12.45
CA LEU A 87 -8.17 -9.18 11.48
C LEU A 87 -8.94 -10.30 12.17
N ASP A 88 -10.19 -10.49 11.76
CA ASP A 88 -11.01 -11.60 12.21
C ASP A 88 -10.54 -12.90 11.53
N LEU A 89 -9.91 -13.79 12.29
CA LEU A 89 -9.40 -15.08 11.81
C LEU A 89 -10.25 -16.27 12.26
N ALA A 90 -11.45 -16.04 12.81
CA ALA A 90 -12.28 -17.13 13.31
C ALA A 90 -12.60 -18.14 12.20
N GLY A 91 -12.28 -19.42 12.44
CA GLY A 91 -12.44 -20.50 11.48
C GLY A 91 -11.31 -20.65 10.44
N LEU A 92 -10.32 -19.76 10.42
CA LEU A 92 -9.16 -19.85 9.55
C LEU A 92 -8.00 -20.56 10.23
N LYS A 93 -7.32 -21.44 9.47
CA LYS A 93 -6.09 -22.12 9.90
C LYS A 93 -4.86 -21.26 9.57
N ILE A 94 -4.84 -20.01 10.06
CA ILE A 94 -3.72 -19.09 9.88
C ILE A 94 -3.09 -18.85 11.25
N GLY A 95 -1.88 -19.37 11.46
CA GLY A 95 -1.12 -19.15 12.68
C GLY A 95 -0.38 -17.82 12.71
N GLU A 96 0.11 -17.44 13.90
CA GLU A 96 0.90 -16.21 14.10
C GLU A 96 2.10 -16.08 13.13
N PRO A 97 2.90 -17.13 12.86
CA PRO A 97 4.03 -16.99 11.94
C PRO A 97 3.61 -16.68 10.51
N GLN A 98 2.51 -17.29 10.04
CA GLN A 98 1.97 -17.03 8.72
C GLN A 98 1.39 -15.61 8.62
N MET A 99 0.72 -15.13 9.67
CA MET A 99 0.21 -13.76 9.72
C MET A 99 1.34 -12.73 9.78
N ALA A 100 2.38 -12.99 10.57
CA ALA A 100 3.57 -12.15 10.64
C ALA A 100 4.24 -12.05 9.26
N GLU A 101 4.41 -13.15 8.55
CA GLU A 101 4.95 -13.12 7.19
C GLU A 101 4.00 -12.42 6.21
N LEU A 102 2.69 -12.66 6.30
CA LEU A 102 1.70 -12.02 5.42
C LEU A 102 1.76 -10.50 5.51
N LEU A 103 1.95 -9.96 6.73
CA LEU A 103 2.00 -8.52 7.00
C LEU A 103 3.42 -7.95 7.06
N ARG A 104 4.47 -8.76 6.88
CA ARG A 104 5.86 -8.30 6.92
C ARG A 104 6.14 -7.28 5.81
N VAL A 105 6.77 -6.16 6.15
CA VAL A 105 7.29 -5.21 5.17
C VAL A 105 8.74 -5.56 4.87
N ASP A 106 9.01 -6.05 3.66
CA ASP A 106 10.36 -6.33 3.19
C ASP A 106 11.05 -5.03 2.76
N THR A 107 11.67 -4.34 3.71
CA THR A 107 12.31 -3.03 3.46
C THR A 107 13.43 -3.11 2.43
N GLU A 108 14.19 -4.20 2.43
CA GLU A 108 15.28 -4.41 1.46
C GLU A 108 14.73 -4.59 0.06
N GLY A 109 13.71 -5.44 -0.11
CA GLY A 109 13.01 -5.62 -1.39
C GLY A 109 12.39 -4.32 -1.90
N TRP A 110 11.75 -3.53 -1.03
CA TRP A 110 11.22 -2.21 -1.41
C TRP A 110 12.31 -1.24 -1.87
N LEU A 111 13.46 -1.20 -1.17
CA LEU A 111 14.59 -0.36 -1.56
C LEU A 111 15.20 -0.81 -2.89
N ALA A 112 15.30 -2.11 -3.12
CA ALA A 112 15.77 -2.68 -4.39
C ALA A 112 14.86 -2.29 -5.57
N GLU A 113 13.56 -2.09 -5.34
CA GLU A 113 12.60 -1.65 -6.36
C GLU A 113 12.57 -0.12 -6.60
N MET A 114 13.19 0.69 -5.74
CA MET A 114 13.23 2.16 -5.88
C MET A 114 13.73 2.63 -7.26
N PRO A 115 14.82 2.09 -7.83
CA PRO A 115 15.28 2.46 -9.16
C PRO A 115 14.23 2.15 -10.24
N GLY A 116 13.50 1.04 -10.12
CA GLY A 116 12.43 0.66 -11.03
C GLY A 116 11.26 1.65 -10.99
N MET A 117 10.84 2.07 -9.79
CA MET A 117 9.81 3.08 -9.61
C MET A 117 10.23 4.45 -10.17
N ARG A 118 11.48 4.88 -9.94
CA ARG A 118 12.01 6.12 -10.53
C ARG A 118 12.00 6.05 -12.05
N LYS A 119 12.52 4.96 -12.62
CA LYS A 119 12.51 4.73 -14.08
C LYS A 119 11.09 4.74 -14.64
N HIS A 120 10.12 4.16 -13.92
CA HIS A 120 8.72 4.23 -14.31
C HIS A 120 8.21 5.68 -14.35
N PHE A 121 8.55 6.48 -13.34
CA PHE A 121 8.17 7.88 -13.21
C PHE A 121 8.83 8.78 -14.27
N ASP A 122 10.09 8.51 -14.62
CA ASP A 122 10.82 9.27 -15.63
C ASP A 122 10.19 9.20 -17.02
N ARG A 123 9.45 8.12 -17.32
CA ARG A 123 8.69 7.97 -18.58
C ARG A 123 7.63 9.07 -18.79
N PHE A 124 7.18 9.73 -17.72
CA PHE A 124 6.20 10.82 -17.79
C PHE A 124 6.84 12.21 -17.91
N GLY A 125 8.17 12.30 -17.81
CA GLY A 125 8.96 13.52 -18.03
C GLY A 125 8.48 14.71 -17.19
N ALA A 126 8.41 15.88 -17.84
CA ALA A 126 7.99 17.14 -17.21
C ALA A 126 6.50 17.16 -16.81
N ARG A 127 5.69 16.22 -17.31
CA ARG A 127 4.26 16.12 -16.96
C ARG A 127 4.00 15.29 -15.71
N LEU A 128 5.02 14.66 -15.12
CA LEU A 128 4.85 14.01 -13.83
C LEU A 128 4.66 15.08 -12.73
N PRO A 129 3.56 15.06 -11.98
CA PRO A 129 3.36 16.03 -10.90
C PRO A 129 4.42 15.91 -9.81
N GLN A 130 4.86 17.05 -9.27
CA GLN A 130 5.88 17.11 -8.21
C GLN A 130 5.47 16.29 -6.98
N GLY A 131 4.18 16.33 -6.59
CA GLY A 131 3.69 15.56 -5.45
C GLY A 131 3.93 14.05 -5.53
N LEU A 132 3.96 13.45 -6.73
CA LEU A 132 4.33 12.04 -6.88
C LEU A 132 5.83 11.81 -6.68
N ARG A 133 6.68 12.74 -7.12
CA ARG A 133 8.13 12.69 -6.86
C ARG A 133 8.42 12.81 -5.36
N ASP A 134 7.69 13.71 -4.70
CA ASP A 134 7.82 13.95 -3.27
C ASP A 134 7.39 12.71 -2.45
N GLU A 135 6.27 12.07 -2.81
CA GLU A 135 5.84 10.83 -2.14
C GLU A 135 6.82 9.67 -2.35
N LEU A 136 7.44 9.54 -3.54
CA LEU A 136 8.47 8.52 -3.77
C LEU A 136 9.72 8.77 -2.92
N ALA A 137 10.17 10.03 -2.84
CA ALA A 137 11.29 10.42 -1.98
C ALA A 137 10.99 10.22 -0.49
N ALA A 138 9.77 10.56 -0.06
CA ALA A 138 9.33 10.37 1.32
C ALA A 138 9.24 8.87 1.68
N LEU A 139 8.76 8.03 0.76
CA LEU A 139 8.73 6.58 0.92
C LEU A 139 10.14 6.01 1.10
N GLU A 140 11.09 6.37 0.22
CA GLU A 140 12.47 5.94 0.34
C GLU A 140 13.09 6.33 1.69
N LYS A 141 12.87 7.57 2.14
CA LYS A 141 13.35 8.04 3.45
C LYS A 141 12.78 7.20 4.60
N ARG A 142 11.48 6.89 4.57
CA ARG A 142 10.85 6.03 5.59
C ARG A 142 11.43 4.61 5.58
N LEU A 143 11.68 4.05 4.41
CA LEU A 143 12.25 2.70 4.25
C LEU A 143 13.69 2.63 4.76
N GLN A 144 14.53 3.62 4.42
CA GLN A 144 15.89 3.73 4.94
C GLN A 144 15.91 3.85 6.47
N GLY A 145 15.03 4.68 7.03
CA GLY A 145 14.90 4.85 8.48
C GLY A 145 14.49 3.58 9.22
N ALA A 146 13.62 2.75 8.62
CA ALA A 146 13.20 1.48 9.19
C ALA A 146 14.30 0.41 9.13
N GLY A 147 15.09 0.37 8.05
CA GLY A 147 16.24 -0.55 7.94
C GLY A 147 17.30 -0.29 9.01
N VAL A 148 17.53 0.97 9.39
CA VAL A 148 18.47 1.34 10.46
C VAL A 148 17.95 0.94 11.86
N ALA A 149 16.63 0.91 12.06
CA ALA A 149 16.02 0.52 13.32
C ALA A 149 15.98 -1.00 13.54
N ALA A 150 15.94 -1.80 12.47
CA ALA A 150 15.93 -3.27 12.54
C ALA A 150 17.33 -3.89 12.73
N GLY A 151 18.40 -3.11 12.51
CA GLY A 151 19.80 -3.52 12.69
C GLY A 151 20.42 -3.15 14.04
N ARG A 152 19.62 -2.71 15.01
CA ARG A 152 20.01 -2.46 16.42
C ARG A 152 19.19 -3.36 17.33
#